data_AF-A0A1Q8AT96-F1
#
_entry.id   AF-A0A1Q8AT96-F1
#
_cell.length_a   1.000
_cell.length_b   1.000
_cell.length_c   1.000
_cell.angle_alpha   90.00
_cell.angle_beta   90.00
_cell.angle_gamma   90.00
#
_symmetry.space_group_name_H-M   'P 1'
#
loop_
_entity.id
_entity.type
_entity.pdbx_description
1 polymer ?
#
loop_
_entity_poly.entity_id
_entity_poly.type
_entity_poly.pdbx_seq_one_letter_code
_entity_poly.pdbx_strand_id
1 'polypeptide(L)'
;MVEVRGRVDGYVDRRTFEIGSDVRAGQVLYVLDTRPYDAEVERARGALAQAAADIAQAEASLTKARQDVARLEPLVKGEAAAKQDLDNALAARQAGEAAVEARKATLEANRAVLRTAELNLEYATIRAPISGRIGESLLQIGGLVTKTSPAPLTTIVPMDPIWAVSR
;
A
#
# COMPACT_ATOMS: atom_id res chain seq x y z
N MET A 1 -20.10 -23.70 -7.88
CA MET A 1 -18.69 -23.68 -8.34
C MET A 1 -18.19 -22.25 -8.28
N VAL A 2 -16.93 -22.05 -7.85
CA VAL A 2 -16.25 -20.74 -7.82
C VAL A 2 -14.93 -20.85 -8.56
N GLU A 3 -14.60 -19.84 -9.36
CA GLU A 3 -13.32 -19.76 -10.08
C GLU A 3 -12.23 -19.13 -9.20
N VAL A 4 -11.04 -19.72 -9.22
CA VAL A 4 -9.85 -19.16 -8.58
C VAL A 4 -9.03 -18.43 -9.64
N ARG A 5 -8.77 -17.14 -9.42
CA ARG A 5 -8.05 -16.26 -10.34
C ARG A 5 -6.93 -15.52 -9.63
N GLY A 6 -5.81 -15.32 -10.32
CA GLY A 6 -4.73 -14.45 -9.85
C GLY A 6 -5.13 -12.98 -9.95
N ARG A 7 -4.74 -12.18 -8.96
CA ARG A 7 -4.96 -10.72 -8.96
C ARG A 7 -3.72 -9.94 -9.37
N VAL A 8 -2.57 -10.61 -9.39
CA VAL A 8 -1.27 -10.07 -9.76
C VAL A 8 -0.56 -11.04 -10.69
N ASP A 9 0.43 -10.54 -11.41
CA ASP A 9 1.18 -11.32 -12.40
C ASP A 9 2.40 -11.98 -11.76
N GLY A 10 2.74 -13.22 -12.09
CA GLY A 10 3.92 -13.83 -11.49
C GLY A 10 4.08 -15.30 -11.77
N TYR A 11 5.29 -15.80 -11.57
CA TYR A 11 5.58 -17.21 -11.74
C TYR A 11 5.17 -17.99 -10.49
N VAL A 12 4.57 -19.16 -10.67
CA VAL A 12 4.21 -20.06 -9.57
C VAL A 12 5.48 -20.65 -8.96
N ASP A 13 5.77 -20.29 -7.72
CA ASP A 13 6.85 -20.88 -6.93
C ASP A 13 6.41 -22.22 -6.33
N ARG A 14 5.18 -22.27 -5.80
CA ARG A 14 4.65 -23.48 -5.16
C ARG A 14 3.16 -23.68 -5.36
N ARG A 15 2.76 -24.94 -5.61
CA ARG A 15 1.38 -25.43 -5.50
C ARG A 15 1.24 -26.27 -4.24
N THR A 16 0.18 -26.04 -3.47
CA THR A 16 0.03 -26.59 -2.10
C THR A 16 -1.17 -27.54 -1.95
N PHE A 17 -1.74 -27.98 -3.06
CA PHE A 17 -2.86 -28.92 -3.10
C PHE A 17 -2.65 -29.98 -4.19
N GLU A 18 -3.40 -31.08 -4.05
CA GLU A 18 -3.52 -32.14 -5.04
C GLU A 18 -4.81 -31.98 -5.85
N ILE A 19 -4.75 -32.25 -7.15
CA ILE A 19 -5.93 -32.12 -8.02
C ILE A 19 -7.03 -33.07 -7.55
N GLY A 20 -8.25 -32.57 -7.43
CA GLY A 20 -9.39 -33.35 -6.94
C GLY A 20 -9.49 -33.47 -5.43
N SER A 21 -8.55 -32.92 -4.66
CA SER A 21 -8.60 -32.96 -3.19
C SER A 21 -9.62 -31.97 -2.61
N ASP A 22 -9.95 -32.15 -1.34
CA ASP A 22 -10.77 -31.18 -0.62
C ASP A 22 -9.88 -30.04 -0.10
N VAL A 23 -10.39 -28.81 -0.19
CA VAL A 23 -9.72 -27.58 0.29
C VAL A 23 -10.67 -26.81 1.21
N ARG A 24 -10.10 -26.08 2.17
CA ARG A 24 -10.85 -25.21 3.08
C ARG A 24 -10.79 -23.75 2.63
N ALA A 25 -11.81 -22.96 2.92
CA ALA A 25 -11.77 -21.51 2.73
C ALA A 25 -10.53 -20.91 3.44
N GLY A 26 -9.79 -20.05 2.74
CA GLY A 26 -8.55 -19.44 3.21
C GLY A 26 -7.29 -20.32 3.08
N GLN A 27 -7.43 -21.60 2.73
CA GLN A 27 -6.29 -22.48 2.46
C GLN A 27 -5.46 -21.93 1.30
N VAL A 28 -4.14 -21.88 1.46
CA VAL A 28 -3.22 -21.53 0.38
C VAL A 28 -3.36 -22.58 -0.73
N LEU A 29 -3.41 -22.11 -1.97
CA LEU A 29 -3.45 -22.96 -3.16
C LEU A 29 -2.16 -22.81 -3.95
N TYR A 30 -1.80 -21.56 -4.25
CA TYR A 30 -0.58 -21.20 -4.96
C TYR A 30 0.18 -20.12 -4.21
N VAL A 31 1.50 -20.17 -4.31
CA VAL A 31 2.41 -19.11 -3.93
C VAL A 31 3.17 -18.71 -5.19
N LEU A 32 3.08 -17.44 -5.56
CA LEU A 32 3.88 -16.86 -6.64
C LEU A 32 5.25 -16.44 -6.11
N ASP A 33 6.21 -16.20 -6.99
CA ASP A 33 7.49 -15.57 -6.64
C ASP A 33 7.24 -14.20 -5.99
N THR A 34 7.49 -14.10 -4.68
CA THR A 34 7.23 -12.88 -3.91
C THR A 34 8.35 -11.87 -4.00
N ARG A 35 9.55 -12.26 -4.45
CA ARG A 35 10.75 -11.40 -4.41
C ARG A 35 10.55 -10.04 -5.12
N PRO A 36 9.88 -9.96 -6.29
CA PRO A 36 9.61 -8.67 -6.92
C PRO A 36 8.65 -7.79 -6.09
N TYR A 37 7.69 -8.42 -5.41
CA TYR A 37 6.70 -7.74 -4.58
C TYR A 37 7.31 -7.26 -3.25
N ASP A 38 8.16 -8.09 -2.63
CA ASP A 38 8.93 -7.71 -1.44
C ASP A 38 9.84 -6.51 -1.74
N ALA A 39 10.55 -6.53 -2.87
CA ALA A 39 11.38 -5.41 -3.30
C ALA A 39 10.57 -4.12 -3.51
N GLU A 40 9.36 -4.22 -4.07
CA GLU A 40 8.48 -3.08 -4.28
C GLU A 40 7.92 -2.51 -2.96
N VAL A 41 7.60 -3.36 -1.99
CA VAL A 41 7.23 -2.94 -0.64
C VAL A 41 8.39 -2.19 0.02
N GLU A 42 9.61 -2.71 -0.05
CA GLU A 42 10.79 -2.04 0.51
C GLU A 42 11.07 -0.69 -0.17
N ARG A 43 10.93 -0.62 -1.50
CA ARG A 43 11.05 0.64 -2.24
C ARG A 43 10.00 1.67 -1.78
N ALA A 44 8.75 1.25 -1.61
CA ALA A 44 7.67 2.12 -1.16
C ALA A 44 7.85 2.57 0.31
N ARG A 45 8.36 1.70 1.18
CA ARG A 45 8.76 2.05 2.55
C ARG A 45 9.84 3.12 2.58
N GLY A 46 10.87 2.97 1.75
CA GLY A 46 11.92 3.97 1.60
C GLY A 46 11.38 5.33 1.16
N ALA A 47 10.49 5.37 0.17
CA ALA A 47 9.86 6.61 -0.28
C ALA A 47 8.99 7.27 0.81
N LEU A 48 8.24 6.49 1.59
CA LEU A 48 7.46 6.99 2.73
C LEU A 48 8.38 7.58 3.82
N ALA A 49 9.48 6.90 4.14
CA ALA A 49 10.45 7.38 5.11
C ALA A 49 11.11 8.69 4.66
N GLN A 50 11.46 8.81 3.38
CA GLN A 50 11.98 10.06 2.82
C GLN A 50 10.97 11.20 2.94
N ALA A 51 9.70 10.95 2.61
CA ALA A 51 8.66 11.97 2.76
C ALA A 51 8.44 12.41 4.22
N ALA A 52 8.61 11.51 5.19
CA ALA A 52 8.59 11.87 6.60
C ALA A 52 9.78 12.78 6.98
N ALA A 53 10.97 12.49 6.46
CA ALA A 53 12.15 13.35 6.66
C ALA A 53 11.96 14.75 6.04
N ASP A 54 11.35 14.83 4.85
CA ASP A 54 11.05 16.10 4.20
C ASP A 54 10.09 16.97 5.03
N ILE A 55 9.11 16.36 5.73
CA ILE A 55 8.24 17.08 6.67
C ILE A 55 9.07 17.68 7.80
N ALA A 56 9.96 16.91 8.41
CA ALA A 56 10.80 17.38 9.51
C ALA A 56 11.68 18.57 9.07
N GLN A 57 12.22 18.54 7.85
CA GLN A 57 12.98 19.66 7.29
C GLN A 57 12.10 20.92 7.08
N ALA A 58 10.88 20.73 6.57
CA ALA A 58 9.93 21.84 6.38
C ALA A 58 9.50 22.44 7.73
N GLU A 59 9.27 21.62 8.75
CA GLU A 59 8.93 22.05 10.10
C GLU A 59 10.06 22.84 10.77
N ALA A 60 11.32 22.43 10.57
CA ALA A 60 12.48 23.18 11.04
C ALA A 60 12.55 24.59 10.40
N SER A 61 12.29 24.64 9.08
CA SER A 61 12.28 25.90 8.32
C SER A 61 11.14 26.82 8.78
N LEU A 62 9.96 26.26 9.01
CA LEU A 62 8.81 26.98 9.56
C LEU A 62 9.08 27.48 11.00
N THR A 63 9.73 26.68 11.82
CA THR A 63 10.10 27.07 13.20
C THR A 63 10.99 28.30 13.19
N LYS A 64 12.00 28.35 12.32
CA LYS A 64 12.84 29.53 12.13
C LYS A 64 12.01 30.75 11.72
N ALA A 65 11.15 30.62 10.71
CA ALA A 65 10.30 31.73 10.26
C ALA A 65 9.37 32.25 11.36
N ARG A 66 8.81 31.35 12.19
CA ARG A 66 8.00 31.73 13.36
C ARG A 66 8.81 32.51 14.41
N GLN A 67 10.05 32.10 14.67
CA GLN A 67 10.95 32.81 15.58
C GLN A 67 11.31 34.20 15.07
N ASP A 68 11.52 34.35 13.75
CA ASP A 68 11.83 35.64 13.15
C ASP A 68 10.63 36.60 13.23
N VAL A 69 9.41 36.11 12.99
CA VAL A 69 8.17 36.89 13.24
C VAL A 69 8.07 37.31 14.72
N ALA A 70 8.25 36.35 15.65
CA ALA A 70 8.15 36.63 17.09
C ALA A 70 9.19 37.65 17.58
N ARG A 71 10.35 37.72 16.92
CA ARG A 71 11.41 38.70 17.21
C ARG A 71 11.11 40.06 16.60
N LEU A 72 10.66 40.11 15.35
CA LEU A 72 10.45 41.36 14.60
C LEU A 72 9.17 42.08 15.01
N GLU A 73 8.12 41.36 15.37
CA GLU A 73 6.82 41.95 15.72
C GLU A 73 6.92 42.98 16.87
N PRO A 74 7.55 42.71 18.02
CA PRO A 74 7.72 43.72 19.07
C PRO A 74 8.67 44.85 18.66
N LEU A 75 9.70 44.57 17.85
CA LEU A 75 10.65 45.60 17.40
C LEU A 75 10.00 46.61 16.46
N VAL A 76 9.15 46.16 15.54
CA VAL A 76 8.37 47.06 14.67
C VAL A 76 7.36 47.87 15.48
N LYS A 77 6.71 47.28 16.49
CA LYS A 77 5.80 48.00 17.40
C LYS A 77 6.52 49.08 18.21
N GLY A 78 7.79 48.86 18.55
CA GLY A 78 8.66 49.84 19.20
C GLY A 78 9.43 50.74 18.23
N GLU A 79 9.08 50.76 16.93
CA GLU A 79 9.77 51.52 15.87
C GLU A 79 11.27 51.23 15.73
N ALA A 80 11.74 50.10 16.28
CA ALA A 80 13.14 49.66 16.29
C ALA A 80 13.50 48.76 15.09
N ALA A 81 12.53 48.41 14.23
CA ALA A 81 12.73 47.62 13.02
C ALA A 81 11.78 48.09 11.89
N ALA A 82 12.12 47.78 10.64
CA ALA A 82 11.30 48.17 9.50
C ALA A 82 10.07 47.27 9.34
N LYS A 83 8.92 47.86 8.98
CA LYS A 83 7.69 47.10 8.67
C LYS A 83 7.89 46.07 7.55
N GLN A 84 8.68 46.44 6.53
CA GLN A 84 9.05 45.56 5.42
C GLN A 84 9.69 44.25 5.92
N ASP A 85 10.51 44.29 6.98
CA ASP A 85 11.17 43.10 7.52
C ASP A 85 10.16 42.16 8.19
N LEU A 86 9.20 42.72 8.93
CA LEU A 86 8.11 41.96 9.52
C LEU A 86 7.20 41.35 8.45
N ASP A 87 6.85 42.11 7.42
CA ASP A 87 6.03 41.62 6.30
C ASP A 87 6.73 40.46 5.57
N ASN A 88 8.03 40.57 5.33
CA ASN A 88 8.85 39.49 4.76
C ASN A 88 8.87 38.25 5.67
N ALA A 89 9.00 38.42 6.98
CA ALA A 89 8.99 37.32 7.94
C ALA A 89 7.61 36.63 8.02
N LEU A 90 6.53 37.40 7.97
CA LEU A 90 5.16 36.87 7.91
C LEU A 90 4.92 36.07 6.63
N ALA A 91 5.37 36.58 5.48
CA ALA A 91 5.30 35.87 4.21
C ALA A 91 6.11 34.57 4.26
N ALA A 92 7.31 34.59 4.83
CA ALA A 92 8.14 33.39 5.01
C ALA A 92 7.48 32.36 5.92
N ARG A 93 6.82 32.79 7.01
CA ARG A 93 6.05 31.91 7.89
C ARG A 93 4.89 31.26 7.12
N GLN A 94 4.12 32.05 6.38
CA GLN A 94 3.00 31.54 5.59
C GLN A 94 3.45 30.54 4.53
N ALA A 95 4.57 30.82 3.84
CA ALA A 95 5.18 29.90 2.90
C ALA A 95 5.64 28.60 3.57
N GLY A 96 6.22 28.69 4.78
CA GLY A 96 6.60 27.52 5.57
C GLY A 96 5.40 26.66 5.99
N GLU A 97 4.28 27.27 6.38
CA GLU A 97 3.04 26.56 6.73
C GLU A 97 2.49 25.80 5.51
N ALA A 98 2.44 26.47 4.35
CA ALA A 98 2.03 25.83 3.10
C ALA A 98 2.98 24.69 2.70
N ALA A 99 4.29 24.86 2.89
CA ALA A 99 5.27 23.82 2.59
C ALA A 99 5.08 22.58 3.46
N VAL A 100 4.88 22.74 4.77
CA VAL A 100 4.60 21.60 5.68
C VAL A 100 3.34 20.85 5.23
N GLU A 101 2.27 21.56 4.89
CA GLU A 101 1.02 20.94 4.44
C GLU A 101 1.21 20.16 3.12
N ALA A 102 1.94 20.74 2.15
CA ALA A 102 2.26 20.05 0.91
C ALA A 102 3.08 18.76 1.12
N ARG A 103 4.01 18.76 2.09
CA ARG A 103 4.81 17.57 2.43
C ARG A 103 3.97 16.51 3.14
N LYS A 104 3.03 16.90 3.99
CA LYS A 104 2.05 15.97 4.59
C LYS A 104 1.18 15.29 3.53
N ALA A 105 0.69 16.04 2.54
CA ALA A 105 -0.05 15.44 1.42
C ALA A 105 0.80 14.44 0.64
N THR A 106 2.09 14.72 0.46
CA THR A 106 3.04 13.80 -0.20
C THR A 106 3.28 12.53 0.62
N LEU A 107 3.39 12.64 1.95
CA LEU A 107 3.50 11.50 2.85
C LEU A 107 2.28 10.57 2.72
N GLU A 108 1.06 11.12 2.75
CA GLU A 108 -0.16 10.34 2.60
C GLU A 108 -0.27 9.67 1.21
N ALA A 109 0.18 10.35 0.15
CA ALA A 109 0.28 9.74 -1.17
C ALA A 109 1.24 8.53 -1.17
N ASN A 110 2.43 8.67 -0.57
CA ASN A 110 3.38 7.56 -0.45
C ASN A 110 2.86 6.42 0.44
N ARG A 111 2.04 6.74 1.45
CA ARG A 111 1.38 5.73 2.28
C ARG A 111 0.40 4.89 1.47
N ALA A 112 -0.36 5.51 0.55
CA ALA A 112 -1.25 4.79 -0.36
C ALA A 112 -0.47 3.90 -1.35
N VAL A 113 0.69 4.37 -1.83
CA VAL A 113 1.59 3.57 -2.67
C VAL A 113 2.08 2.35 -1.92
N LEU A 114 2.57 2.52 -0.68
CA LEU A 114 3.00 1.41 0.17
C LEU A 114 1.87 0.40 0.40
N ARG A 115 0.67 0.87 0.73
CA ARG A 115 -0.49 -0.01 0.93
C ARG A 115 -0.81 -0.83 -0.32
N THR A 116 -0.68 -0.24 -1.49
CA THR A 116 -0.89 -0.93 -2.76
C THR A 116 0.17 -2.01 -3.00
N ALA A 117 1.44 -1.71 -2.72
CA ALA A 117 2.53 -2.69 -2.81
C ALA A 117 2.31 -3.87 -1.84
N GLU A 118 1.91 -3.60 -0.61
CA GLU A 118 1.60 -4.63 0.40
C GLU A 118 0.43 -5.52 -0.02
N LEU A 119 -0.63 -4.95 -0.59
CA LEU A 119 -1.76 -5.72 -1.13
C LEU A 119 -1.33 -6.61 -2.30
N ASN A 120 -0.46 -6.12 -3.18
CA ASN A 120 0.05 -6.93 -4.28
C ASN A 120 0.90 -8.11 -3.78
N LEU A 121 1.72 -7.88 -2.74
CA LEU A 121 2.46 -8.94 -2.06
C LEU A 121 1.51 -9.97 -1.42
N GLU A 122 0.43 -9.52 -0.77
CA GLU A 122 -0.59 -10.43 -0.23
C GLU A 122 -1.24 -11.28 -1.34
N TYR A 123 -1.54 -10.66 -2.48
CA TYR A 123 -2.12 -11.33 -3.64
C TYR A 123 -1.17 -12.30 -4.35
N ALA A 124 0.13 -12.22 -4.10
CA ALA A 124 1.08 -13.26 -4.54
C ALA A 124 0.83 -14.60 -3.84
N THR A 125 0.07 -14.63 -2.73
CA THR A 125 -0.44 -15.87 -2.12
C THR A 125 -1.92 -16.07 -2.46
N ILE A 126 -2.19 -17.01 -3.37
CA ILE A 126 -3.55 -17.28 -3.85
C ILE A 126 -4.20 -18.32 -2.94
N ARG A 127 -5.35 -17.96 -2.36
CA ARG A 127 -6.09 -18.78 -1.39
C ARG A 127 -7.45 -19.23 -1.94
N ALA A 128 -7.95 -20.33 -1.39
CA ALA A 128 -9.29 -20.82 -1.69
C ALA A 128 -10.37 -19.85 -1.17
N PRO A 129 -11.25 -19.31 -2.02
CA PRO A 129 -12.33 -18.41 -1.58
C PRO A 129 -13.43 -19.14 -0.80
N ILE A 130 -13.60 -20.44 -1.03
CA ILE A 130 -14.62 -21.29 -0.40
C ILE A 130 -14.01 -22.65 -0.06
N SER A 131 -14.65 -23.38 0.86
CA SER A 131 -14.37 -24.80 1.07
C SER A 131 -15.05 -25.64 0.00
N GLY A 132 -14.44 -26.75 -0.40
CA GLY A 132 -15.00 -27.66 -1.39
C GLY A 132 -13.94 -28.54 -2.05
N ARG A 133 -14.32 -29.20 -3.14
CA ARG A 133 -13.41 -30.00 -3.96
C ARG A 133 -12.75 -29.14 -5.03
N ILE A 134 -11.43 -29.15 -5.08
CA ILE A 134 -10.67 -28.40 -6.08
C ILE A 134 -10.58 -29.18 -7.40
N GLY A 135 -10.79 -28.48 -8.50
CA GLY A 135 -10.72 -29.03 -9.84
C GLY A 135 -9.28 -29.17 -10.34
N GLU A 136 -9.17 -29.40 -11.64
CA GLU A 136 -7.88 -29.45 -12.32
C GLU A 136 -7.20 -28.09 -12.30
N SER A 137 -5.87 -28.12 -12.40
CA SER A 137 -5.05 -26.94 -12.65
C SER A 137 -4.01 -27.28 -13.69
N LEU A 138 -3.97 -26.49 -14.76
CA LEU A 138 -2.97 -26.59 -15.81
C LEU A 138 -1.66 -25.86 -15.44
N LEU A 139 -1.63 -25.17 -14.29
CA LEU A 139 -0.46 -24.45 -13.83
C LEU A 139 0.50 -25.38 -13.09
N GLN A 140 1.69 -25.51 -13.65
CA GLN A 140 2.82 -26.18 -13.05
C GLN A 140 3.68 -25.17 -12.28
N ILE A 141 4.59 -25.68 -11.44
CA ILE A 141 5.65 -24.87 -10.86
C ILE A 141 6.46 -24.24 -12.01
N GLY A 142 6.75 -22.94 -11.90
CA GLY A 142 7.36 -22.14 -12.97
C GLY A 142 6.37 -21.63 -14.02
N GLY A 143 5.08 -21.99 -13.94
CA GLY A 143 4.04 -21.45 -14.83
C GLY A 143 3.76 -19.98 -14.55
N LEU A 144 3.47 -19.22 -15.61
CA LEU A 144 3.13 -17.79 -15.48
C LEU A 144 1.64 -17.61 -15.19
N VAL A 145 1.35 -16.88 -14.11
CA VAL A 145 0.02 -16.35 -13.80
C VAL A 145 -0.07 -14.93 -14.35
N THR A 146 -1.17 -14.65 -15.07
CA THR A 146 -1.48 -13.32 -15.57
C THR A 146 -2.88 -12.92 -15.08
N LYS A 147 -2.98 -11.77 -14.42
CA LYS A 147 -4.23 -11.23 -13.84
C LYS A 147 -5.34 -10.99 -14.87
N THR A 148 -4.96 -10.76 -16.13
CA THR A 148 -5.87 -10.55 -17.26
C THR A 148 -6.18 -11.81 -18.04
N SER A 149 -5.70 -12.98 -17.59
CA SER A 149 -5.96 -14.24 -18.27
C SER A 149 -7.46 -14.57 -18.27
N PRO A 150 -8.06 -14.92 -19.44
CA PRO A 150 -9.45 -15.30 -19.51
C PRO A 150 -9.72 -16.64 -18.79
N ALA A 151 -8.75 -17.56 -18.81
CA ALA A 151 -8.85 -18.85 -18.14
C ALA A 151 -8.59 -18.74 -16.63
N PRO A 152 -9.43 -19.35 -15.77
CA PRO A 152 -9.16 -19.43 -14.34
C PRO A 152 -7.96 -20.35 -14.06
N LEU A 153 -7.32 -20.17 -12.91
CA LEU A 153 -6.19 -21.00 -12.48
C LEU A 153 -6.65 -22.42 -12.09
N THR A 154 -7.84 -22.49 -11.50
CA THR A 154 -8.58 -23.71 -11.13
C THR A 154 -9.99 -23.32 -10.68
N THR A 155 -10.84 -24.30 -10.39
CA THR A 155 -12.20 -24.10 -9.87
C THR A 155 -12.38 -24.86 -8.57
N ILE A 156 -13.27 -24.39 -7.69
CA ILE A 156 -13.66 -25.10 -6.48
C ILE A 156 -15.16 -25.34 -6.54
N VAL A 157 -15.56 -26.59 -6.40
CA VAL A 157 -16.97 -26.99 -6.30
C VAL A 157 -17.29 -27.16 -4.82
N PRO A 158 -18.24 -26.40 -4.24
CA PRO A 158 -18.67 -26.62 -2.87
C PRO A 158 -19.13 -28.08 -2.72
N MET A 159 -18.69 -28.75 -1.66
CA MET A 159 -19.31 -30.01 -1.25
C MET A 159 -20.41 -29.63 -0.26
N ASP A 160 -21.67 -29.93 -0.61
CA ASP A 160 -22.85 -29.49 0.14
C ASP A 160 -22.72 -29.70 1.66
N PRO A 161 -23.17 -28.76 2.50
CA PRO A 161 -23.82 -29.14 3.73
C PRO A 161 -25.17 -29.75 3.36
N ILE A 162 -25.36 -31.05 3.57
CA ILE A 162 -26.69 -31.67 3.52
C ILE A 162 -27.58 -30.93 4.53
N TRP A 163 -28.46 -30.05 4.06
CA TRP A 163 -29.57 -29.52 4.84
C TRP A 163 -30.74 -30.48 4.64
N ALA A 164 -30.79 -31.52 5.47
CA ALA A 164 -31.98 -32.34 5.59
C ALA A 164 -33.06 -31.50 6.29
N VAL A 165 -34.00 -30.93 5.52
CA VAL A 165 -35.28 -30.49 6.11
C VAL A 165 -36.09 -31.76 6.34
N SER A 166 -35.97 -32.33 7.53
CA SER A 166 -36.96 -33.25 8.06
C SER A 166 -38.27 -32.47 8.21
N ARG A 167 -39.30 -32.82 7.43
CA ARG A 167 -40.69 -32.39 7.64
C ARG A 167 -41.46 -33.54 8.27
#